data_AF-A0A925U9X3-F1
#
_entry.id   AF-A0A925U9X3-F1
#
_cell.length_a   1.000
_cell.length_b   1.000
_cell.length_c   1.000
_cell.angle_alpha   90.00
_cell.angle_beta   90.00
_cell.angle_gamma   90.00
#
_symmetry.space_group_name_H-M   'P 1'
#
loop_
_entity.id
_entity.type
_entity.pdbx_description
1 polymer ?
#
loop_
_entity_poly.entity_id
_entity_poly.type
_entity_poly.pdbx_seq_one_letter_code
_entity_poly.pdbx_strand_id
1 'polypeptide(L)'
;MREPFDIELGEIIYSVFPEEDETYTIFKEGVEYLKIQKDTDEHWLKLDEETDLPLFTENDEVNQIGRAITGYKEEDPEKDQDEEE
;
A
#
# COMPACT_ATOMS: atom_id res chain seq x y z
N MET A 1 -13.51 -2.95 4.73
CA MET A 1 -12.66 -1.95 4.02
C MET A 1 -11.86 -1.12 5.01
N ARG A 2 -10.55 -0.94 4.80
CA ARG A 2 -9.68 -0.16 5.70
C ARG A 2 -9.71 1.33 5.33
N GLU A 3 -9.65 2.21 6.33
CA GLU A 3 -9.55 3.64 6.10
C GLU A 3 -8.20 4.02 5.45
N PRO A 4 -8.15 5.06 4.61
CA PRO A 4 -6.90 5.59 4.09
C PRO A 4 -6.04 6.17 5.23
N PHE A 5 -4.73 6.07 5.08
CA PHE A 5 -3.76 6.53 6.06
C PHE A 5 -2.50 7.06 5.38
N ASP A 6 -1.72 7.85 6.09
CA ASP A 6 -0.47 8.39 5.60
C ASP A 6 0.72 7.61 6.18
N ILE A 7 1.75 7.42 5.37
CA ILE A 7 3.05 6.87 5.78
C ILE A 7 4.15 7.84 5.40
N GLU A 8 5.19 7.88 6.24
CA GLU A 8 6.35 8.75 6.02
C GLU A 8 7.56 7.89 5.65
N LEU A 9 8.17 8.18 4.50
CA LEU A 9 9.43 7.58 4.09
C LEU A 9 10.46 8.69 3.87
N GLY A 10 11.33 8.87 4.87
CA GLY A 10 12.30 9.97 4.87
C GLY A 10 11.61 11.32 4.99
N GLU A 11 11.71 12.15 3.95
CA GLU A 11 11.08 13.48 3.88
C GLU A 11 9.79 13.49 3.04
N ILE A 12 9.38 12.33 2.51
CA ILE A 12 8.23 12.22 1.60
C ILE A 12 7.06 11.60 2.37
N ILE A 13 5.90 12.24 2.26
CA ILE A 13 4.63 11.74 2.78
C ILE A 13 3.88 11.05 1.64
N TYR A 14 3.51 9.80 1.87
CA TYR A 14 2.69 9.01 0.97
C TYR A 14 1.33 8.79 1.60
N SER A 15 0.26 9.04 0.86
CA SER A 15 -1.09 8.68 1.28
C SER A 15 -1.45 7.33 0.66
N VAL A 16 -1.83 6.38 1.51
CA VAL A 16 -2.15 5.01 1.16
C VAL A 16 -3.66 4.83 1.21
N PHE A 17 -4.22 4.35 0.11
CA PHE A 17 -5.63 4.03 -0.03
C PHE A 17 -5.75 2.51 -0.21
N PRO A 18 -6.11 1.77 0.86
CA PRO A 18 -6.37 0.35 0.76
C PRO A 18 -7.58 0.07 -0.14
N GLU A 19 -7.41 -0.87 -1.05
CA GLU A 19 -8.46 -1.40 -1.93
C GLU A 19 -8.75 -2.88 -1.57
N GLU A 20 -9.44 -3.58 -2.45
CA GLU A 20 -9.69 -5.01 -2.35
C GLU A 20 -8.44 -5.83 -2.72
N ASP A 21 -8.44 -7.14 -2.43
CA ASP A 21 -7.37 -8.08 -2.84
C ASP A 21 -5.94 -7.64 -2.47
N GLU A 22 -5.76 -7.12 -1.25
CA GLU A 22 -4.46 -6.66 -0.73
C GLU A 22 -3.75 -5.65 -1.65
N THR A 23 -4.55 -4.86 -2.36
CA THR A 23 -4.11 -3.82 -3.28
C THR A 23 -4.20 -2.46 -2.62
N TYR A 24 -3.26 -1.58 -2.94
CA TYR A 24 -3.15 -0.26 -2.34
C TYR A 24 -2.79 0.77 -3.40
N THR A 25 -3.62 1.80 -3.53
CA THR A 25 -3.30 2.97 -4.34
C THR A 25 -2.49 3.96 -3.52
N ILE A 26 -1.35 4.40 -4.07
CA ILE A 26 -0.39 5.25 -3.39
C ILE A 26 -0.39 6.62 -4.04
N PHE A 27 -0.57 7.66 -3.23
CA PHE A 27 -0.40 9.05 -3.60
C PHE A 27 0.91 9.57 -3.02
N LYS A 28 1.65 10.34 -3.80
CA LYS A 28 2.89 11.00 -3.39
C LYS A 28 2.67 12.50 -3.48
N GLU A 29 2.77 13.19 -2.34
CA GLU A 29 2.55 14.65 -2.26
C GLU A 29 1.19 15.10 -2.85
N GLY A 30 0.15 14.27 -2.69
CA GLY A 30 -1.20 14.55 -3.16
C GLY A 30 -1.46 14.24 -4.65
N VAL A 31 -0.51 13.64 -5.36
CA VAL A 31 -0.68 13.15 -6.74
C VAL A 31 -0.68 11.63 -6.75
N GLU A 32 -1.61 11.02 -7.47
CA GLU A 32 -1.64 9.57 -7.67
C GLU A 32 -0.33 9.13 -8.29
N TYR A 33 0.36 8.20 -7.63
CA TYR A 33 1.73 7.84 -7.97
C TYR A 33 1.81 6.46 -8.60
N LEU A 34 1.30 5.45 -7.91
CA LEU A 34 1.28 4.07 -8.38
C LEU A 34 0.32 3.23 -7.54
N LYS A 35 0.01 2.04 -8.04
CA LYS A 35 -0.71 1.00 -7.30
C LYS A 35 0.23 -0.15 -6.98
N ILE A 36 0.11 -0.71 -5.79
CA ILE A 36 0.89 -1.88 -5.35
C ILE A 36 -0.02 -2.96 -4.81
N GLN A 37 0.44 -4.19 -4.91
CA GLN A 37 -0.21 -5.36 -4.32
C GLN A 37 0.78 -6.08 -3.42
N LYS A 38 0.29 -6.53 -2.25
CA LYS A 38 1.05 -7.42 -1.39
C LYS A 38 1.09 -8.81 -2.03
N ASP A 39 2.28 -9.31 -2.34
CA ASP A 39 2.46 -10.67 -2.88
C ASP A 39 2.83 -11.65 -1.76
N THR A 40 3.81 -11.28 -0.95
CA THR A 40 4.18 -11.98 0.29
C THR A 40 4.46 -10.96 1.39
N ASP A 41 4.73 -11.40 2.63
CA ASP A 41 5.06 -10.48 3.72
C ASP A 41 6.31 -9.61 3.44
N GLU A 42 7.25 -10.12 2.63
CA GLU A 42 8.50 -9.43 2.32
C GLU A 42 8.54 -8.78 0.94
N HIS A 43 7.61 -9.14 0.04
CA HIS A 43 7.61 -8.70 -1.35
C HIS A 43 6.31 -8.02 -1.76
N TRP A 44 6.48 -6.87 -2.42
CA TRP A 44 5.40 -6.05 -2.94
C TRP A 44 5.58 -5.84 -4.43
N LEU A 45 4.49 -5.96 -5.18
CA LEU A 45 4.49 -5.84 -6.63
C LEU A 45 3.84 -4.52 -7.02
N LYS A 46 4.46 -3.81 -7.98
CA LYS A 46 3.80 -2.68 -8.64
C LYS A 46 2.73 -3.24 -9.58
N LEU A 47 1.56 -2.63 -9.63
CA LEU A 47 0.56 -2.91 -10.66
C LEU A 47 0.74 -1.96 -11.85
N ASP A 48 0.48 -2.48 -13.04
CA ASP A 48 0.43 -1.71 -14.27
C ASP A 48 -0.77 -0.76 -14.28
N GLU A 49 -0.57 0.49 -14.67
CA GLU A 49 -1.60 1.54 -14.58
C GLU A 49 -2.75 1.35 -15.58
N GLU A 50 -2.52 0.65 -16.70
CA GLU A 50 -3.54 0.45 -17.73
C GLU A 50 -4.29 -0.88 -17.53
N THR A 51 -3.60 -1.89 -17.00
CA THR A 51 -4.11 -3.26 -16.95
C THR A 51 -4.35 -3.81 -15.54
N ASP A 52 -3.93 -3.09 -14.49
CA ASP A 52 -3.92 -3.55 -13.08
C ASP A 52 -3.16 -4.89 -12.88
N LEU A 53 -2.32 -5.30 -13.84
CA LEU A 53 -1.57 -6.54 -13.76
C LEU A 53 -0.28 -6.36 -12.96
N PRO A 54 0.13 -7.35 -12.14
CA PRO A 54 1.40 -7.29 -11.42
C PRO A 54 2.61 -7.22 -12.36
N LEU A 55 3.43 -6.20 -12.14
CA LEU A 55 4.72 -6.03 -12.79
C LEU A 55 5.80 -6.73 -11.95
N PHE A 56 6.34 -7.83 -12.46
CA PHE A 56 7.40 -8.62 -11.84
C PHE A 56 8.79 -7.98 -12.01
N THR A 57 8.93 -6.72 -11.59
CA THR A 57 10.20 -5.98 -11.60
C THR A 57 10.51 -5.52 -10.18
N GLU A 58 11.76 -5.73 -9.75
CA GLU A 58 12.22 -5.23 -8.46
C GLU A 58 12.11 -3.70 -8.42
N ASN A 59 11.45 -3.21 -7.37
CA ASN A 59 11.31 -1.79 -7.13
C ASN A 59 11.51 -1.53 -5.63
N ASP A 60 12.69 -1.01 -5.28
CA ASP A 60 13.06 -0.68 -3.90
C ASP A 60 12.09 0.29 -3.24
N GLU A 61 11.53 1.26 -3.98
CA GLU A 61 10.55 2.20 -3.43
C GLU A 61 9.23 1.49 -3.09
N VAL A 62 8.75 0.60 -3.97
CA VAL A 62 7.55 -0.22 -3.73
C VAL A 62 7.72 -1.12 -2.52
N ASN A 63 8.87 -1.78 -2.39
CA ASN A 63 9.14 -2.63 -1.22
C ASN A 63 9.24 -1.81 0.07
N GLN A 64 9.79 -0.58 0.03
CA GLN A 64 9.83 0.31 1.19
C GLN A 64 8.44 0.80 1.61
N ILE A 65 7.61 1.22 0.65
CA ILE A 65 6.20 1.58 0.87
C ILE A 65 5.46 0.40 1.48
N GLY A 66 5.59 -0.79 0.90
CA GLY A 66 4.97 -2.01 1.39
C GLY A 66 5.36 -2.36 2.83
N ARG A 67 6.64 -2.25 3.16
CA ARG A 67 7.12 -2.47 4.55
C ARG A 67 6.51 -1.46 5.53
N ALA A 68 6.41 -0.20 5.15
CA ALA A 68 5.79 0.83 5.99
C ALA A 68 4.28 0.58 6.17
N ILE A 69 3.58 0.12 5.13
CA ILE A 69 2.17 -0.32 5.23
C ILE A 69 2.02 -1.49 6.21
N THR A 70 2.89 -2.50 6.13
CA THR A 70 2.87 -3.63 7.07
C THR A 70 3.13 -3.16 8.50
N GLY A 71 4.13 -2.32 8.72
CA GLY A 71 4.43 -1.77 10.05
C GLY A 71 3.26 -0.97 10.63
N TYR A 72 2.61 -0.14 9.81
CA TYR A 72 1.40 0.60 10.23
C TYR A 72 0.26 -0.34 10.66
N LYS A 73 0.10 -1.50 10.00
CA LYS A 73 -0.90 -2.52 10.39
C LYS A 73 -0.58 -3.17 11.74
N GLU A 74 0.69 -3.31 12.10
CA GLU A 74 1.10 -3.94 13.37
C GLU A 74 0.91 -2.99 14.57
N GLU A 75 1.05 -1.68 14.35
CA GLU A 75 0.89 -0.66 15.41
C GLU A 75 -0.58 -0.33 15.72
N ASP A 76 -1.52 -0.65 14.81
CA ASP A 76 -2.95 -0.35 14.96
C ASP A 76 -3.83 -1.61 14.79
N PRO A 77 -3.88 -2.52 15.80
CA PRO A 77 -4.64 -3.77 15.72
C PRO A 77 -6.17 -3.61 15.85
N GLU A 78 -6.69 -2.40 16.05
CA GLU A 78 -8.10 -2.13 16.38
C GLU A 78 -8.99 -1.73 15.18
N LYS A 79 -8.44 -1.51 13.97
CA LYS A 79 -9.22 -1.08 12.78
C LYS A 79 -9.67 -2.18 11.81
N ASP A 80 -9.45 -3.45 12.13
CA ASP A 80 -9.90 -4.61 11.34
C ASP A 80 -11.23 -5.22 11.90
N GLN A 81 -12.09 -4.42 12.57
CA GLN A 81 -13.34 -4.88 13.23
C GLN A 81 -14.65 -4.22 12.73
N ASP A 82 -14.74 -3.79 11.48
CA ASP A 82 -16.00 -3.28 10.90
C ASP A 82 -16.38 -4.02 9.60
N GLU A 83 -16.54 -5.34 9.67
CA GLU A 83 -17.34 -6.12 8.71
C GLU A 83 -18.09 -7.27 9.42
N GLU A 84 -18.99 -6.94 10.37
CA GLU A 84 -20.12 -7.81 10.74
C GLU A 84 -21.37 -6.95 11.02
N GLU A 85 -22.26 -6.82 10.02
CA GLU A 85 -23.73 -6.83 10.19
C GLU A 85 -24.40 -7.57 9.02
#